data_AF-A0A8C2XFJ5-F1
#
_entry.id   AF-A0A8C2XFJ5-F1
#
_cell.length_a   1.000
_cell.length_b   1.000
_cell.length_c   1.000
_cell.angle_alpha   90.00
_cell.angle_beta   90.00
_cell.angle_gamma   90.00
#
_symmetry.space_group_name_H-M   'P 1'
#
loop_
_entity.id
_entity.type
_entity.pdbx_description
1 polymer ?
#
loop_
_entity_poly.entity_id
_entity_poly.type
_entity_poly.pdbx_seq_one_letter_code
_entity_poly.pdbx_strand_id
1 'polypeptide(L)'
;TVHLSVSPVSVVSFSFPSFICIGLLHCQAHEKKIGHRRVDASGETTYKKTTSSALQGSIQLGIGYTVGNLSSKPERDVLMQDFYVVESIFFPSEGSNLTPAHHYPDFRFKTYAPVAFRYFRELFGIRPDDYLYSICNEPLIELTNPGASGSIFYVTRDDEFIIKTVQHKEAEFLQKLLPGYYMNLNQNPRTLLPKFFGLYCVQCGGKNIRVVVMNNILPCSVRMHLKFDLKGSTYKRRASKKEREKSKPTFKDLDFLNDVPEGLTLDQDTYGALVKTLQRDCLVRKEERGVG
;
A
#
# COMPACT_ATOMS: atom_id res chain seq x y z
N THR A 1 -4.83 -2.36 -36.88
CA THR A 1 -3.76 -2.77 -35.96
C THR A 1 -2.95 -1.54 -35.59
N VAL A 2 -3.14 -1.01 -34.38
CA VAL A 2 -2.39 0.17 -33.93
C VAL A 2 -1.19 -0.32 -33.15
N HIS A 3 0.00 -0.17 -33.72
CA HIS A 3 1.27 -0.51 -33.07
C HIS A 3 1.57 0.51 -31.98
N LEU A 4 1.91 0.03 -30.79
CA LEU A 4 2.40 0.86 -29.68
C LEU A 4 3.88 1.21 -29.95
N SER A 5 4.15 2.08 -30.92
CA SER A 5 5.48 2.69 -31.08
C SER A 5 5.63 3.76 -30.00
N VAL A 6 6.43 3.47 -28.97
CA VAL A 6 6.75 4.45 -27.92
C VAL A 6 7.76 5.47 -28.47
N SER A 7 7.28 6.40 -29.30
CA SER A 7 7.90 7.73 -29.45
C SER A 7 7.59 8.55 -28.20
N PRO A 8 8.41 9.56 -27.82
CA PRO A 8 8.56 10.04 -26.45
C PRO A 8 7.38 10.90 -25.97
N VAL A 9 6.19 10.31 -25.93
CA VAL A 9 5.06 10.80 -25.15
C VAL A 9 5.26 10.19 -23.78
N SER A 10 5.61 11.04 -22.82
CA SER A 10 5.93 10.68 -21.45
C SER A 10 4.92 9.68 -20.88
N VAL A 11 5.27 8.39 -20.89
CA VAL A 11 4.57 7.38 -20.08
C VAL A 11 4.96 7.72 -18.65
N VAL A 12 4.21 8.67 -18.07
CA VAL A 12 4.35 9.03 -16.67
C VAL A 12 3.88 7.83 -15.90
N SER A 13 4.84 7.00 -15.53
CA SER A 13 4.62 5.98 -14.54
C SER A 13 4.01 6.55 -13.29
N PHE A 14 3.21 5.70 -12.67
CA PHE A 14 2.56 5.96 -11.42
C PHE A 14 3.53 5.87 -10.24
N SER A 15 4.67 6.55 -10.32
CA SER A 15 5.60 6.69 -9.21
C SER A 15 5.03 7.70 -8.20
N PHE A 16 4.07 7.25 -7.39
CA PHE A 16 4.24 7.49 -5.97
C PHE A 16 5.64 6.94 -5.64
N PRO A 17 6.58 7.73 -5.11
CA PRO A 17 7.95 7.26 -4.84
C PRO A 17 8.02 5.98 -3.98
N SER A 18 6.88 5.58 -3.41
CA SER A 18 6.79 4.57 -2.36
C SER A 18 5.63 3.59 -2.53
N PHE A 19 4.53 3.93 -3.22
CA PHE A 19 3.30 3.12 -3.20
C PHE A 19 3.12 2.15 -4.37
N ILE A 20 4.09 2.07 -5.29
CA ILE A 20 4.09 1.00 -6.30
C ILE A 20 4.48 -0.31 -5.61
N CYS A 21 3.49 -1.16 -5.35
CA CYS A 21 3.66 -2.57 -5.07
C CYS A 21 3.61 -3.35 -6.38
N ILE A 22 4.71 -3.35 -7.13
CA ILE A 22 4.86 -4.29 -8.24
C ILE A 22 5.98 -5.23 -7.83
N GLY A 23 5.60 -6.45 -7.48
CA GLY A 23 6.51 -7.55 -7.25
C GLY A 23 6.42 -8.13 -5.85
N LEU A 24 5.28 -8.69 -5.46
CA LEU A 24 5.21 -9.53 -4.27
C LEU A 24 4.89 -10.95 -4.69
N LEU A 25 5.86 -11.85 -4.48
CA LEU A 25 5.68 -13.27 -4.13
C LEU A 25 7.04 -13.96 -4.04
N HIS A 26 7.56 -14.09 -2.81
CA HIS A 26 7.80 -15.41 -2.21
C HIS A 26 7.92 -15.30 -0.68
N CYS A 27 7.22 -16.20 0.03
CA CYS A 27 7.55 -16.60 1.39
C CYS A 27 8.85 -17.42 1.34
N GLN A 28 9.99 -16.79 1.56
CA GLN A 28 11.20 -17.52 1.92
C GLN A 28 11.92 -16.78 3.04
N ALA A 29 11.99 -17.45 4.18
CA ALA A 29 12.87 -17.10 5.27
C ALA A 29 14.31 -17.32 4.80
N HIS A 30 15.04 -16.24 4.54
CA HIS A 30 16.49 -16.28 4.65
C HIS A 30 17.08 -14.89 4.90
N GLU A 31 18.05 -14.89 5.82
CA GLU A 31 18.68 -13.74 6.44
C GLU A 31 19.55 -12.90 5.49
N LYS A 32 19.51 -11.57 5.66
CA LYS A 32 20.66 -10.70 6.04
C LYS A 32 20.37 -9.20 5.81
N LYS A 33 21.03 -8.39 6.64
CA LYS A 33 20.88 -6.93 6.93
C LYS A 33 20.37 -6.02 5.81
N ILE A 34 19.30 -5.25 6.12
CA ILE A 34 18.77 -4.19 5.26
C ILE A 34 18.18 -3.04 6.13
N GLY A 35 18.92 -1.94 6.31
CA GLY A 35 18.39 -0.67 6.86
C GLY A 35 17.90 -0.69 8.31
N HIS A 36 16.69 -0.17 8.55
CA HIS A 36 16.07 -0.03 9.89
C HIS A 36 15.64 -1.36 10.56
N ARG A 37 15.88 -2.50 9.89
CA ARG A 37 15.68 -3.83 10.47
C ARG A 37 16.89 -4.28 11.28
N ARG A 38 16.66 -4.93 12.43
CA ARG A 38 17.70 -5.67 13.18
C ARG A 38 17.18 -7.07 13.48
N VAL A 39 18.01 -8.08 13.32
CA VAL A 39 17.72 -9.44 13.80
C VAL A 39 18.35 -9.52 15.19
N ASP A 40 17.58 -9.93 16.20
CA ASP A 40 18.12 -10.17 17.54
C ASP A 40 18.74 -11.58 17.66
N ALA A 41 19.34 -11.88 18.82
CA ALA A 41 20.03 -13.14 19.06
C ALA A 41 19.10 -14.38 19.02
N SER A 42 17.78 -14.17 19.11
CA SER A 42 16.73 -15.20 18.98
C SER A 42 16.28 -15.44 17.54
N GLY A 43 16.79 -14.68 16.56
CA GLY A 43 16.38 -14.78 15.16
C GLY A 43 15.13 -13.95 14.82
N GLU A 44 14.60 -13.14 15.75
CA GLU A 44 13.42 -12.32 15.53
C GLU A 44 13.78 -11.01 14.83
N THR A 45 13.01 -10.67 13.79
CA THR A 45 13.19 -9.43 13.04
C THR A 45 12.53 -8.27 13.76
N THR A 46 13.26 -7.20 14.02
CA THR A 46 12.75 -5.96 14.61
C THR A 46 12.75 -4.84 13.58
N TYR A 47 11.74 -3.98 13.62
CA TYR A 47 11.65 -2.73 12.86
C TYR A 47 11.45 -1.57 13.81
N LYS A 48 12.38 -0.60 13.77
CA LYS A 48 12.37 0.54 14.72
C LYS A 48 12.26 0.10 16.20
N LYS A 49 12.92 -1.01 16.57
CA LYS A 49 12.91 -1.63 17.92
C LYS A 49 11.60 -2.32 18.33
N THR A 50 10.63 -2.46 17.43
CA THR A 50 9.44 -3.29 17.65
C THR A 50 9.65 -4.61 16.90
N THR A 51 9.39 -5.75 17.55
CA THR A 51 9.47 -7.05 16.87
C THR A 51 8.40 -7.14 15.78
N SER A 52 8.65 -7.91 14.71
CA SER A 52 7.71 -7.98 13.59
C SER A 52 6.38 -8.61 14.02
N SER A 53 6.45 -9.63 14.89
CA SER A 53 5.28 -10.27 15.51
C SER A 53 4.43 -9.28 16.32
N ALA A 54 5.07 -8.45 17.16
CA ALA A 54 4.38 -7.43 17.94
C ALA A 54 3.79 -6.33 17.05
N LEU A 55 4.52 -5.92 16.00
CA LEU A 55 4.01 -4.91 15.06
C LEU A 55 2.78 -5.43 14.30
N GLN A 56 2.82 -6.66 13.78
CA GLN A 56 1.69 -7.30 13.11
C GLN A 56 0.47 -7.37 14.03
N GLY A 57 0.67 -7.88 15.26
CA GLY A 57 -0.37 -7.97 16.26
C GLY A 57 -0.98 -6.62 16.64
N SER A 58 -0.15 -5.59 16.89
CA SER A 58 -0.63 -4.23 17.15
C SER A 58 -1.40 -3.62 15.97
N ILE A 59 -1.03 -3.94 14.73
CA ILE A 59 -1.76 -3.51 13.53
C ILE A 59 -3.14 -4.18 13.51
N GLN A 60 -3.20 -5.51 13.63
CA GLN A 60 -4.45 -6.27 13.57
C GLN A 60 -5.40 -5.88 14.70
N LEU A 61 -4.89 -5.75 15.94
CA LEU A 61 -5.68 -5.34 17.09
C LEU A 61 -6.22 -3.91 16.95
N GLY A 62 -5.37 -2.97 16.52
CA GLY A 62 -5.76 -1.58 16.32
C GLY A 62 -6.79 -1.40 15.20
N ILE A 63 -6.61 -2.08 14.07
CA ILE A 63 -7.58 -2.06 12.97
C ILE A 63 -8.90 -2.70 13.41
N GLY A 64 -8.84 -3.88 14.04
CA GLY A 64 -10.00 -4.59 14.56
C GLY A 64 -10.87 -3.72 15.45
N TYR A 65 -10.25 -3.07 16.43
CA TYR A 65 -10.97 -2.17 17.34
C TYR A 65 -11.53 -0.93 16.63
N THR A 66 -10.70 -0.22 15.85
CA THR A 66 -11.09 1.10 15.30
C THR A 66 -12.12 0.99 14.19
N VAL A 67 -12.04 -0.04 13.33
CA VAL A 67 -13.05 -0.32 12.31
C VAL A 67 -14.31 -0.93 12.92
N GLY A 68 -14.18 -1.83 13.90
CA GLY A 68 -15.32 -2.38 14.63
C GLY A 68 -16.15 -1.28 15.32
N ASN A 69 -15.48 -0.38 16.03
CA ASN A 69 -16.13 0.76 16.69
C ASN A 69 -16.67 1.81 15.70
N LEU A 70 -16.09 1.93 14.50
CA LEU A 70 -16.65 2.80 13.47
C LEU A 70 -17.92 2.21 12.84
N SER A 71 -18.03 0.89 12.78
CA SER A 71 -19.17 0.18 12.20
C SER A 71 -20.44 0.31 13.05
N SER A 72 -20.31 0.61 14.34
CA SER A 72 -21.45 0.93 15.22
C SER A 72 -21.92 2.38 15.12
N LYS A 73 -21.15 3.27 14.47
CA LYS A 73 -21.54 4.67 14.25
C LYS A 73 -22.38 4.77 12.97
N PRO A 74 -23.43 5.61 12.95
CA PRO A 74 -24.26 5.77 11.76
C PRO A 74 -23.45 6.23 10.54
N GLU A 75 -23.92 5.81 9.37
CA GLU A 75 -23.40 6.29 8.10
C GLU A 75 -23.78 7.75 7.88
N ARG A 76 -22.85 8.50 7.28
CA ARG A 76 -23.03 9.91 6.90
C ARG A 76 -22.05 10.27 5.81
N ASP A 77 -22.36 11.34 5.09
CA ASP A 77 -21.48 11.89 4.07
C ASP A 77 -20.14 12.36 4.63
N VAL A 78 -19.12 12.29 3.77
CA VAL A 78 -17.77 12.78 4.06
C VAL A 78 -17.74 14.30 3.93
N LEU A 79 -17.30 14.98 4.98
CA LEU A 79 -17.09 16.42 5.01
C LEU A 79 -15.60 16.74 4.85
N MET A 80 -15.28 17.95 4.38
CA MET A 80 -13.88 18.38 4.21
C MET A 80 -13.04 18.26 5.49
N GLN A 81 -13.67 18.45 6.65
CA GLN A 81 -13.03 18.34 7.96
C GLN A 81 -12.56 16.91 8.27
N ASP A 82 -13.26 15.90 7.75
CA ASP A 82 -12.99 14.49 8.02
C ASP A 82 -11.63 14.03 7.50
N PHE A 83 -11.11 14.67 6.44
CA PHE A 83 -9.79 14.35 5.88
C PHE A 83 -8.64 14.69 6.84
N TYR A 84 -8.86 15.60 7.78
CA TYR A 84 -7.86 16.06 8.76
C TYR A 84 -8.00 15.40 10.13
N VAL A 85 -9.08 14.65 10.37
CA VAL A 85 -9.32 13.97 11.64
C VAL A 85 -8.26 12.89 11.89
N VAL A 86 -7.73 12.85 13.11
CA VAL A 86 -6.89 11.76 13.59
C VAL A 86 -7.41 11.31 14.95
N GLU A 87 -8.00 10.11 14.99
CA GLU A 87 -8.42 9.48 16.24
C GLU A 87 -7.23 8.75 16.86
N SER A 88 -7.12 8.75 18.19
CA SER A 88 -6.05 8.04 18.89
C SER A 88 -6.58 7.28 20.10
N ILE A 89 -6.21 6.01 20.19
CA ILE A 89 -6.55 5.14 21.32
C ILE A 89 -5.30 4.47 21.88
N PHE A 90 -5.32 4.19 23.19
CA PHE A 90 -4.25 3.51 23.89
C PHE A 90 -4.61 2.06 24.17
N PHE A 91 -3.66 1.17 23.92
CA PHE A 91 -3.73 -0.27 24.14
C PHE A 91 -2.65 -0.64 25.18
N PRO A 92 -3.00 -0.61 26.48
CA PRO A 92 -2.16 -1.18 27.51
C PRO A 92 -2.20 -2.71 27.45
N SER A 93 -1.06 -3.35 27.69
CA SER A 93 -0.92 -4.81 27.71
C SER A 93 -1.86 -5.49 28.72
N GLU A 94 -2.07 -4.87 29.88
CA GLU A 94 -3.02 -5.34 30.90
C GLU A 94 -4.50 -5.17 30.51
N GLY A 95 -4.78 -4.45 29.41
CA GLY A 95 -6.13 -4.09 28.98
C GLY A 95 -6.69 -2.88 29.72
N SER A 96 -7.87 -2.44 29.30
CA SER A 96 -8.62 -1.32 29.89
C SER A 96 -10.12 -1.53 29.73
N ASN A 97 -10.92 -0.59 30.25
CA ASN A 97 -12.37 -0.59 30.02
C ASN A 97 -12.76 -0.41 28.54
N LEU A 98 -11.83 0.06 27.70
CA LEU A 98 -12.06 0.28 26.27
C LEU A 98 -11.40 -0.79 25.41
N THR A 99 -10.18 -1.20 25.76
CA THR A 99 -9.33 -2.05 24.91
C THR A 99 -9.00 -3.36 25.61
N PRO A 100 -9.01 -4.50 24.89
CA PRO A 100 -8.74 -5.80 25.50
C PRO A 100 -7.27 -5.94 25.91
N ALA A 101 -7.02 -6.80 26.90
CA ALA A 101 -5.66 -7.19 27.28
C ALA A 101 -4.96 -7.96 26.14
N HIS A 102 -3.64 -7.85 26.06
CA HIS A 102 -2.83 -8.47 25.00
C HIS A 102 -1.38 -8.69 25.42
N HIS A 103 -0.67 -9.57 24.69
CA HIS A 103 0.73 -9.92 24.97
C HIS A 103 1.77 -8.97 24.36
N TYR A 104 1.35 -8.00 23.55
CA TYR A 104 2.26 -7.01 22.96
C TYR A 104 2.61 -5.89 23.95
N PRO A 105 3.76 -5.20 23.79
CA PRO A 105 4.06 -4.01 24.58
C PRO A 105 2.98 -2.94 24.42
N ASP A 106 2.79 -2.13 25.45
CA ASP A 106 1.88 -0.99 25.42
C ASP A 106 2.10 -0.12 24.18
N PHE A 107 1.01 0.17 23.46
CA PHE A 107 1.07 0.98 22.26
C PHE A 107 -0.11 1.93 22.13
N ARG A 108 0.12 3.03 21.42
CA ARG A 108 -0.94 3.95 21.01
C ARG A 108 -1.21 3.75 19.53
N PHE A 109 -2.46 3.54 19.18
CA PHE A 109 -2.91 3.40 17.80
C PHE A 109 -3.56 4.71 17.35
N LYS A 110 -3.22 5.17 16.15
CA LYS A 110 -3.82 6.34 15.53
C LYS A 110 -4.45 5.97 14.20
N THR A 111 -5.68 6.43 13.99
CA THR A 111 -6.43 6.25 12.75
C THR A 111 -6.62 7.59 12.08
N TYR A 112 -6.12 7.74 10.86
CA TYR A 112 -6.22 8.97 10.09
C TYR A 112 -7.46 8.92 9.20
N ALA A 113 -8.23 10.01 9.16
CA ALA A 113 -9.42 10.19 8.33
C ALA A 113 -10.38 8.98 8.32
N PRO A 114 -10.83 8.48 9.49
CA PRO A 114 -11.59 7.22 9.60
C PRO A 114 -12.85 7.19 8.73
N VAL A 115 -13.61 8.30 8.69
CA VAL A 115 -14.83 8.42 7.90
C VAL A 115 -14.54 8.41 6.40
N ALA A 116 -13.48 9.09 5.95
CA ALA A 116 -13.08 9.08 4.55
C ALA A 116 -12.65 7.68 4.09
N PHE A 117 -11.87 6.95 4.89
CA PHE A 117 -11.47 5.57 4.54
C PHE A 117 -12.62 4.56 4.67
N ARG A 118 -13.63 4.80 5.50
CA ARG A 118 -14.90 4.04 5.43
C ARG A 118 -15.56 4.25 4.06
N TYR A 119 -15.78 5.50 3.65
CA TYR A 119 -16.34 5.82 2.34
C TYR A 119 -15.54 5.22 1.17
N PHE A 120 -14.20 5.29 1.20
CA PHE A 120 -13.38 4.69 0.14
C PHE A 120 -13.54 3.18 0.06
N ARG A 121 -13.61 2.48 1.20
CA ARG A 121 -13.86 1.03 1.23
C ARG A 121 -15.23 0.69 0.62
N GLU A 122 -16.27 1.42 1.00
CA GLU A 122 -17.62 1.27 0.45
C GLU A 122 -17.65 1.48 -1.07
N LEU A 123 -17.00 2.56 -1.56
CA LEU A 123 -16.91 2.86 -2.99
C LEU A 123 -16.22 1.75 -3.79
N PHE A 124 -15.26 1.05 -3.17
CA PHE A 124 -14.58 -0.09 -3.76
C PHE A 124 -15.24 -1.44 -3.46
N GLY A 125 -16.43 -1.45 -2.86
CA GLY A 125 -17.21 -2.66 -2.60
C GLY A 125 -16.68 -3.53 -1.46
N ILE A 126 -15.90 -2.96 -0.53
CA ILE A 126 -15.31 -3.67 0.60
C ILE A 126 -16.21 -3.49 1.82
N ARG A 127 -16.88 -4.58 2.24
CA ARG A 127 -17.69 -4.58 3.46
C ARG A 127 -16.78 -4.54 4.69
N PRO A 128 -17.22 -3.89 5.80
CA PRO A 128 -16.43 -3.85 7.03
C PRO A 128 -16.06 -5.23 7.57
N ASP A 129 -17.00 -6.17 7.53
CA ASP A 129 -16.79 -7.55 8.01
C ASP A 129 -15.72 -8.27 7.19
N ASP A 130 -15.76 -8.16 5.86
CA ASP A 130 -14.79 -8.80 4.96
C ASP A 130 -13.38 -8.18 5.16
N TYR A 131 -13.31 -6.86 5.32
CA TYR A 131 -12.06 -6.16 5.63
C TYR A 131 -11.45 -6.59 6.96
N LEU A 132 -12.28 -6.71 8.00
CA LEU A 132 -11.87 -7.16 9.32
C LEU A 132 -11.46 -8.62 9.32
N TYR A 133 -12.23 -9.49 8.65
CA TYR A 133 -11.92 -10.91 8.55
C TYR A 133 -10.57 -11.12 7.84
N SER A 134 -10.38 -10.50 6.68
CA SER A 134 -9.14 -10.59 5.90
C SER A 134 -7.90 -10.14 6.68
N ILE A 135 -8.00 -9.03 7.41
CA ILE A 135 -6.85 -8.44 8.10
C ILE A 135 -6.62 -9.03 9.48
N CYS A 136 -7.66 -9.29 10.26
CA CYS A 136 -7.56 -9.57 11.70
C CYS A 136 -7.72 -11.06 12.04
N ASN A 137 -8.31 -11.90 11.17
CA ASN A 137 -8.60 -13.29 11.50
C ASN A 137 -7.38 -14.22 11.35
N GLU A 138 -6.50 -13.92 10.39
CA GLU A 138 -5.34 -14.75 10.06
C GLU A 138 -4.02 -13.98 10.20
N PRO A 139 -2.89 -14.63 10.56
CA PRO A 139 -1.60 -13.95 10.65
C PRO A 139 -1.19 -13.29 9.33
N LEU A 140 -0.72 -12.05 9.42
CA LEU A 140 -0.18 -11.32 8.27
C LEU A 140 1.10 -11.96 7.75
N ILE A 141 1.22 -12.09 6.43
CA ILE A 141 2.40 -12.66 5.77
C ILE A 141 3.38 -11.53 5.47
N GLU A 142 4.54 -11.53 6.12
CA GLU A 142 5.61 -10.57 5.85
C GLU A 142 6.35 -10.89 4.55
N LEU A 143 6.55 -9.86 3.74
CA LEU A 143 7.16 -10.00 2.43
C LEU A 143 8.59 -9.47 2.44
N THR A 144 9.53 -10.29 1.98
CA THR A 144 10.95 -9.97 1.91
C THR A 144 11.26 -9.16 0.65
N ASN A 145 10.80 -7.91 0.63
CA ASN A 145 11.14 -6.95 -0.41
C ASN A 145 11.98 -5.80 0.12
N PRO A 146 13.29 -5.77 -0.18
CA PRO A 146 14.07 -4.55 -0.07
C PRO A 146 13.72 -3.62 -1.23
N GLY A 147 12.56 -2.97 -1.14
CA GLY A 147 12.39 -1.72 -1.88
C GLY A 147 13.50 -0.76 -1.46
N ALA A 148 13.90 0.16 -2.35
CA ALA A 148 14.97 1.14 -2.06
C ALA A 148 14.70 1.99 -0.79
N SER A 149 13.44 2.06 -0.33
CA SER A 149 13.01 2.82 0.84
C SER A 149 13.12 2.07 2.18
N GLY A 150 13.42 0.77 2.19
CA GLY A 150 13.46 -0.03 3.43
C GLY A 150 12.10 -0.19 4.13
N SER A 151 11.00 -0.06 3.37
CA SER A 151 9.64 -0.31 3.87
C SER A 151 9.36 -1.79 4.04
N ILE A 152 8.65 -2.14 5.11
CA ILE A 152 8.05 -3.46 5.31
C ILE A 152 6.74 -3.53 4.55
N PHE A 153 6.47 -4.71 3.99
CA PHE A 153 5.20 -5.06 3.38
C PHE A 153 4.67 -6.32 4.04
N TYR A 154 3.38 -6.30 4.34
CA TYR A 154 2.61 -7.46 4.71
C TYR A 154 1.52 -7.68 3.68
N VAL A 155 1.07 -8.92 3.54
CA VAL A 155 -0.10 -9.29 2.76
C VAL A 155 -1.04 -10.13 3.63
N THR A 156 -2.33 -9.97 3.44
CA THR A 156 -3.35 -10.80 4.10
C THR A 156 -3.32 -12.23 3.57
N ARG A 157 -3.87 -13.17 4.34
CA ARG A 157 -3.80 -14.60 4.02
C ARG A 157 -4.58 -14.96 2.74
N ASP A 158 -5.66 -14.24 2.47
CA ASP A 158 -6.47 -14.32 1.26
C ASP A 158 -5.88 -13.56 0.06
N ASP A 159 -4.74 -12.88 0.26
CA ASP A 159 -4.01 -12.13 -0.77
C ASP A 159 -4.74 -10.91 -1.35
N GLU A 160 -5.78 -10.42 -0.66
CA GLU A 160 -6.59 -9.27 -1.09
C GLU A 160 -5.95 -7.91 -0.75
N PHE A 161 -5.33 -7.80 0.44
CA PHE A 161 -4.80 -6.53 0.94
C PHE A 161 -3.29 -6.56 1.18
N ILE A 162 -2.65 -5.45 0.80
CA ILE A 162 -1.27 -5.16 1.13
C ILE A 162 -1.24 -4.11 2.24
N ILE A 163 -0.46 -4.37 3.29
CA ILE A 163 -0.16 -3.41 4.35
C ILE A 163 1.29 -2.98 4.22
N LYS A 164 1.52 -1.70 3.97
CA LYS A 164 2.85 -1.15 3.72
C LYS A 164 3.24 -0.15 4.79
N THR A 165 4.44 -0.26 5.35
CA THR A 165 5.00 0.82 6.18
C THR A 165 5.43 2.01 5.32
N VAL A 166 5.07 3.21 5.76
CA VAL A 166 5.39 4.47 5.08
C VAL A 166 6.18 5.41 5.99
N GLN A 167 6.97 6.28 5.38
CA GLN A 167 7.68 7.34 6.08
C GLN A 167 6.72 8.43 6.54
N HIS A 168 7.16 9.29 7.46
CA HIS A 168 6.33 10.38 7.96
C HIS A 168 5.85 11.31 6.84
N LYS A 169 6.78 11.74 5.96
CA LYS A 169 6.48 12.62 4.83
C LYS A 169 5.49 12.00 3.85
N GLU A 170 5.55 10.68 3.65
CA GLU A 170 4.65 9.95 2.76
C GLU A 170 3.23 9.87 3.32
N ALA A 171 3.09 9.63 4.63
CA ALA A 171 1.80 9.64 5.29
C ALA A 171 1.17 11.04 5.32
N GLU A 172 1.98 12.07 5.58
CA GLU A 172 1.52 13.47 5.55
C GLU A 172 1.08 13.87 4.13
N PHE A 173 1.85 13.49 3.11
CA PHE A 173 1.48 13.69 1.71
C PHE A 173 0.17 12.97 1.37
N LEU A 174 0.00 11.71 1.79
CA LEU A 174 -1.24 10.97 1.56
C LEU A 174 -2.44 11.67 2.23
N GLN A 175 -2.27 12.22 3.44
CA GLN A 175 -3.34 12.96 4.11
C GLN A 175 -3.74 14.22 3.34
N LYS A 176 -2.76 14.98 2.82
CA LYS A 176 -3.01 16.17 1.98
C LYS A 176 -3.69 15.81 0.65
N LEU A 177 -3.40 14.62 0.12
CA LEU A 177 -3.99 14.11 -1.12
C LEU A 177 -5.46 13.68 -0.98
N LEU A 178 -5.97 13.37 0.22
CA LEU A 178 -7.29 12.74 0.38
C LEU A 178 -8.46 13.52 -0.25
N PRO A 179 -8.54 14.86 -0.18
CA PRO A 179 -9.60 15.62 -0.83
C PRO A 179 -9.57 15.47 -2.37
N GLY A 180 -8.39 15.62 -2.98
CA GLY A 180 -8.21 15.44 -4.43
C GLY A 180 -8.45 14.00 -4.87
N TYR A 181 -8.05 13.03 -4.02
CA TYR A 181 -8.34 11.62 -4.24
C TYR A 181 -9.85 11.35 -4.24
N TYR A 182 -10.59 11.86 -3.25
CA TYR A 182 -12.05 11.77 -3.19
C TYR A 182 -12.71 12.32 -4.46
N MET A 183 -12.27 13.49 -4.95
CA MET A 183 -12.79 14.05 -6.20
C MET A 183 -12.50 13.15 -7.41
N ASN A 184 -11.27 12.63 -7.51
CA ASN A 184 -10.89 11.73 -8.60
C ASN A 184 -11.70 10.44 -8.59
N LEU A 185 -11.94 9.83 -7.43
CA LEU A 185 -12.71 8.59 -7.34
C LEU A 185 -14.15 8.78 -7.85
N ASN A 186 -14.77 9.92 -7.56
CA ASN A 186 -16.13 10.23 -8.00
C ASN A 186 -16.20 10.60 -9.50
N GLN A 187 -15.15 11.20 -10.06
CA GLN A 187 -15.13 11.67 -11.45
C GLN A 187 -14.51 10.65 -12.43
N ASN A 188 -13.68 9.73 -11.93
CA ASN A 188 -12.96 8.72 -12.71
C ASN A 188 -13.05 7.34 -12.05
N PRO A 189 -14.20 6.65 -12.15
CA PRO A 189 -14.41 5.34 -11.50
C PRO A 189 -13.44 4.24 -11.95
N ARG A 190 -12.79 4.42 -13.12
CA ARG A 190 -11.80 3.47 -13.68
C ARG A 190 -10.35 3.83 -13.36
N THR A 191 -10.13 4.74 -12.41
CA THR A 191 -8.78 5.17 -11.98
C THR A 191 -7.83 4.00 -11.74
N LEU A 192 -6.57 4.20 -12.11
CA LEU A 192 -5.45 3.28 -11.89
C LEU A 192 -4.61 3.68 -10.67
N LEU A 193 -5.01 4.72 -9.93
CA LEU A 193 -4.37 5.08 -8.67
C LEU A 193 -4.52 3.92 -7.66
N PRO A 194 -3.57 3.77 -6.73
CA PRO A 194 -3.71 2.80 -5.65
C PRO A 194 -5.04 2.99 -4.91
N LYS A 195 -5.71 1.87 -4.58
CA LYS A 195 -6.94 1.90 -3.80
C LYS A 195 -6.56 1.86 -2.33
N PHE A 196 -6.71 2.99 -1.64
CA PHE A 196 -6.32 3.12 -0.23
C PHE A 196 -7.51 2.83 0.68
N PHE A 197 -7.32 1.92 1.64
CA PHE A 197 -8.39 1.45 2.54
C PHE A 197 -8.17 1.84 4.00
N GLY A 198 -6.99 2.38 4.33
CA GLY A 198 -6.73 2.96 5.63
C GLY A 198 -5.32 3.50 5.75
N LEU A 199 -5.18 4.54 6.58
CA LEU A 199 -3.89 5.07 7.03
C LEU A 199 -3.87 5.06 8.55
N TYR A 200 -2.87 4.38 9.11
CA TYR A 200 -2.76 4.14 10.55
C TYR A 200 -1.35 4.44 11.06
N CYS A 201 -1.21 4.67 12.36
CA CYS A 201 0.09 4.75 13.02
C CYS A 201 0.09 3.97 14.34
N VAL A 202 1.03 3.04 14.47
CA VAL A 202 1.38 2.37 15.72
C VAL A 202 2.50 3.17 16.38
N GLN A 203 2.27 3.66 17.59
CA GLN A 203 3.24 4.34 18.42
C GLN A 203 3.63 3.44 19.59
N CYS A 204 4.85 2.92 19.57
CA CYS A 204 5.40 2.01 20.57
C CYS A 204 6.87 2.36 20.84
N GLY A 205 7.32 2.31 22.11
CA GLY A 205 8.72 2.54 22.47
C GLY A 205 9.30 3.88 21.99
N GLY A 206 8.49 4.94 21.97
CA GLY A 206 8.89 6.27 21.47
C GLY A 206 9.08 6.36 19.95
N LYS A 207 8.66 5.36 19.18
CA LYS A 207 8.74 5.32 17.72
C LYS A 207 7.35 5.30 17.10
N ASN A 208 7.24 5.97 15.96
CA ASN A 208 6.03 5.99 15.13
C ASN A 208 6.25 5.13 13.89
N ILE A 209 5.42 4.10 13.73
CA ILE A 209 5.36 3.22 12.56
C ILE A 209 4.03 3.50 11.87
N ARG A 210 4.09 4.09 10.68
CA ARG A 210 2.91 4.43 9.89
C ARG A 210 2.69 3.35 8.85
N VAL A 211 1.45 2.92 8.69
CA VAL A 211 1.07 1.90 7.71
C VAL A 211 -0.11 2.36 6.87
N VAL A 212 -0.09 1.97 5.62
CA VAL A 212 -1.19 2.16 4.68
C VAL A 212 -1.68 0.78 4.25
N VAL A 213 -2.99 0.59 4.30
CA VAL A 213 -3.66 -0.59 3.74
C VAL A 213 -4.17 -0.23 2.35
N MET A 214 -3.86 -1.07 1.38
CA MET A 214 -4.21 -0.87 -0.02
C MET A 214 -4.47 -2.19 -0.74
N ASN A 215 -5.09 -2.14 -1.92
CA ASN A 215 -5.36 -3.33 -2.71
C ASN A 215 -4.09 -4.04 -3.18
N ASN A 216 -4.16 -5.37 -3.27
CA ASN A 216 -3.19 -6.14 -4.03
C ASN A 216 -3.51 -6.07 -5.54
N ILE A 217 -2.60 -5.52 -6.34
CA ILE A 217 -2.78 -5.41 -7.80
C ILE A 217 -2.45 -6.74 -8.51
N LEU A 218 -1.67 -7.62 -7.87
CA LEU A 218 -1.16 -8.84 -8.48
C LEU A 218 -1.49 -10.06 -7.60
N PRO A 219 -2.79 -10.46 -7.52
CA PRO A 219 -3.20 -11.55 -6.67
C PRO A 219 -2.64 -12.90 -7.16
N CYS A 220 -2.35 -13.80 -6.22
CA CYS A 220 -1.82 -15.15 -6.38
C CYS A 220 -2.75 -16.04 -7.21
N SER A 221 -4.05 -15.74 -7.19
CA SER A 221 -5.08 -16.42 -7.98
C SER A 221 -4.82 -16.34 -9.48
N VAL A 222 -4.08 -15.32 -9.93
CA VAL A 222 -3.70 -15.15 -11.34
C VAL A 222 -2.20 -15.43 -11.52
N ARG A 223 -1.88 -16.41 -12.38
CA ARG A 223 -0.48 -16.73 -12.71
C ARG A 223 0.14 -15.62 -13.55
N MET A 224 0.96 -14.79 -12.91
CA MET A 224 1.76 -13.77 -13.61
C MET A 224 2.97 -14.39 -14.30
N HIS A 225 3.01 -14.31 -15.63
CA HIS A 225 4.14 -14.76 -16.46
C HIS A 225 5.25 -13.71 -16.55
N LEU A 226 4.89 -12.44 -16.71
CA LEU A 226 5.80 -11.30 -16.78
C LEU A 226 5.35 -10.20 -15.83
N LYS A 227 6.31 -9.47 -15.26
CA LYS A 227 6.04 -8.32 -14.38
C LYS A 227 7.01 -7.19 -14.71
N PHE A 228 6.48 -5.98 -14.88
CA PHE A 228 7.26 -4.79 -15.15
C PHE A 228 6.91 -3.66 -14.18
N ASP A 229 7.91 -3.10 -13.51
CA ASP A 229 7.85 -1.76 -12.93
C ASP A 229 8.31 -0.79 -14.01
N LEU A 230 7.41 0.00 -14.59
CA LEU A 230 7.73 0.98 -15.63
C LEU A 230 7.71 2.38 -15.02
N LYS A 231 8.73 3.20 -15.29
CA LYS A 231 8.89 4.60 -14.84
C LYS A 231 8.82 5.68 -15.91
N GLY A 232 8.96 5.33 -17.18
CA GLY A 232 9.16 6.26 -18.29
C GLY A 232 10.55 6.90 -18.28
N SER A 233 11.48 6.40 -17.46
CA SER A 233 12.86 6.88 -17.35
C SER A 233 13.85 5.77 -17.67
N THR A 234 15.12 6.13 -17.92
CA THR A 234 16.16 5.16 -18.30
C THR A 234 17.20 4.93 -17.20
N TYR A 235 17.44 5.92 -16.34
CA TYR A 235 18.47 5.81 -15.30
C TYR A 235 18.10 4.80 -14.21
N LYS A 236 18.94 3.77 -14.02
CA LYS A 236 18.73 2.64 -13.08
C LYS A 236 17.40 1.90 -13.29
N ARG A 237 16.90 1.90 -14.53
CA ARG A 237 15.67 1.21 -14.94
C ARG A 237 15.93 -0.12 -15.65
N ARG A 238 16.89 -0.88 -15.11
CA ARG A 238 17.13 -2.31 -15.41
C ARG A 238 17.00 -3.13 -14.12
N ALA A 239 16.47 -4.34 -14.20
CA ALA A 239 16.43 -5.30 -13.10
C ALA A 239 17.86 -5.65 -12.66
N SER A 240 18.07 -5.79 -11.35
CA SER A 240 19.38 -6.20 -10.82
C SER A 240 19.61 -7.69 -11.10
N LYS A 241 20.88 -8.13 -11.08
CA LYS A 241 21.22 -9.57 -11.23
C LYS A 241 20.43 -10.44 -10.24
N LYS A 242 20.41 -10.03 -8.96
CA LYS A 242 19.64 -10.68 -7.89
C LYS A 242 18.13 -10.74 -8.16
N GLU A 243 17.54 -9.70 -8.75
CA GLU A 243 16.11 -9.72 -9.09
C GLU A 243 15.81 -10.71 -10.21
N ARG A 244 16.72 -10.82 -11.21
CA ARG A 244 16.57 -11.73 -12.36
C ARG A 244 16.74 -13.20 -11.99
N GLU A 245 17.42 -13.50 -10.88
CA GLU A 245 17.57 -14.86 -10.35
C GLU A 245 16.29 -15.38 -9.66
N LYS A 246 15.31 -14.52 -9.38
CA LYS A 246 14.04 -14.94 -8.79
C LYS A 246 13.21 -15.75 -9.77
N SER A 247 12.39 -16.66 -9.26
CA SER A 247 11.45 -17.47 -10.08
C SER A 247 10.43 -16.62 -10.85
N LYS A 248 10.06 -15.46 -10.31
CA LYS A 248 9.15 -14.48 -10.94
C LYS A 248 9.78 -13.08 -10.83
N PRO A 249 10.75 -12.73 -11.69
CA PRO A 249 11.45 -11.47 -11.62
C PRO A 249 10.53 -10.29 -11.90
N THR A 250 10.88 -9.12 -11.36
CA THR A 250 10.25 -7.85 -11.69
C THR A 250 11.20 -7.03 -12.56
N PHE A 251 10.87 -6.94 -13.84
CA PHE A 251 11.63 -6.21 -14.85
C PHE A 251 11.35 -4.71 -14.79
N LYS A 252 12.19 -3.92 -15.46
CA LYS A 252 12.05 -2.46 -15.53
C LYS A 252 12.02 -1.96 -16.97
N ASP A 253 11.97 -0.64 -17.16
CA ASP A 253 11.83 0.02 -18.47
C ASP A 253 12.81 -0.47 -19.53
N LEU A 254 14.09 -0.58 -19.21
CA LEU A 254 15.12 -1.03 -20.16
C LEU A 254 15.09 -2.54 -20.43
N ASP A 255 14.44 -3.31 -19.56
CA ASP A 255 14.18 -4.72 -19.82
C ASP A 255 12.95 -4.84 -20.71
N PHE A 256 11.88 -4.07 -20.46
CA PHE A 256 10.69 -4.03 -21.30
C PHE A 256 10.99 -3.66 -22.75
N LEU A 257 11.78 -2.60 -22.98
CA LEU A 257 12.18 -2.19 -24.34
C LEU A 257 13.01 -3.24 -25.07
N ASN A 258 13.75 -4.08 -24.33
CA ASN A 258 14.58 -5.13 -24.91
C ASN A 258 13.79 -6.42 -25.17
N ASP A 259 12.98 -6.83 -24.19
CA ASP A 259 12.29 -8.13 -24.17
C ASP A 259 10.95 -8.06 -24.94
N VAL A 260 10.37 -6.88 -25.09
CA VAL A 260 9.09 -6.63 -25.76
C VAL A 260 9.22 -5.44 -26.75
N PRO A 261 10.05 -5.55 -27.81
CA PRO A 261 10.36 -4.43 -28.69
C PRO A 261 9.15 -3.92 -29.49
N GLU A 262 8.16 -4.79 -29.76
CA GLU A 262 6.92 -4.43 -30.45
C GLU A 262 5.85 -3.82 -29.51
N GLY A 263 6.13 -3.78 -28.21
CA GLY A 263 5.21 -3.31 -27.19
C GLY A 263 4.06 -4.29 -26.90
N LEU A 264 3.03 -3.78 -26.21
CA LEU A 264 1.81 -4.54 -25.92
C LEU A 264 0.74 -4.17 -26.94
N THR A 265 0.17 -5.15 -27.63
CA THR A 265 -0.98 -4.92 -28.51
C THR A 265 -2.27 -4.91 -27.68
N LEU A 266 -3.06 -3.85 -27.83
CA LEU A 266 -4.38 -3.70 -27.22
C LEU A 266 -5.38 -3.38 -28.33
N ASP A 267 -6.63 -3.80 -28.16
CA ASP A 267 -7.71 -3.34 -29.04
C ASP A 267 -7.93 -1.82 -28.86
N GLN A 268 -8.55 -1.20 -29.86
CA GLN A 268 -8.67 0.25 -29.94
C GLN A 268 -9.43 0.84 -28.75
N ASP A 269 -10.47 0.14 -28.29
CA ASP A 269 -11.35 0.61 -27.22
C ASP A 269 -10.64 0.53 -25.87
N THR A 270 -9.97 -0.60 -25.59
CA THR A 270 -9.15 -0.78 -24.38
C THR A 270 -8.00 0.21 -24.34
N TYR A 271 -7.29 0.41 -25.46
CA TYR A 271 -6.21 1.39 -25.55
C TYR A 271 -6.71 2.81 -25.28
N GLY A 272 -7.81 3.21 -25.92
CA GLY A 272 -8.42 4.52 -25.72
C GLY A 272 -8.84 4.76 -24.27
N ALA A 273 -9.47 3.76 -23.64
CA ALA A 273 -9.87 3.82 -22.24
C ALA A 273 -8.66 3.90 -21.29
N LEU A 274 -7.62 3.10 -21.54
CA LEU A 274 -6.39 3.09 -20.75
C LEU A 274 -5.69 4.44 -20.80
N VAL A 275 -5.42 4.97 -22.00
CA VAL A 275 -4.72 6.25 -22.19
C VAL A 275 -5.50 7.40 -21.55
N LYS A 276 -6.82 7.46 -21.77
CA LYS A 276 -7.68 8.49 -21.17
C LYS A 276 -7.62 8.47 -19.63
N THR A 277 -7.62 7.27 -19.05
CA THR A 277 -7.54 7.09 -17.59
C THR A 277 -6.16 7.50 -17.08
N LEU A 278 -5.08 7.04 -17.71
CA LEU A 278 -3.70 7.40 -17.36
C LEU A 278 -3.48 8.92 -17.41
N GLN A 279 -4.00 9.59 -18.45
CA GLN A 279 -3.90 11.06 -18.58
C GLN A 279 -4.58 11.77 -17.41
N ARG A 280 -5.80 11.37 -17.06
CA ARG A 280 -6.54 11.94 -15.92
C ARG A 280 -5.82 11.74 -14.60
N ASP A 281 -5.41 10.51 -14.30
CA ASP A 281 -4.74 10.22 -13.03
C ASP A 281 -3.36 10.90 -12.92
N CYS A 282 -2.69 11.19 -14.05
CA CYS A 282 -1.46 11.97 -14.08
C CYS A 282 -1.68 13.47 -13.79
N LEU A 283 -2.83 14.03 -14.16
CA LEU A 283 -3.16 15.43 -13.88
C LEU A 283 -3.38 15.65 -12.39
N VAL A 284 -4.15 14.78 -11.73
CA VAL A 284 -4.38 14.80 -10.28
C VAL A 284 -3.06 14.89 -9.51
N ARG A 285 -2.03 14.17 -9.96
CA ARG A 285 -0.71 14.21 -9.31
C ARG A 285 0.05 15.53 -9.54
N LYS A 286 -0.07 16.15 -10.72
CA LYS A 286 0.68 17.37 -11.04
C LYS A 286 0.16 18.54 -10.22
N GLU A 287 -1.15 18.63 -10.06
CA GLU A 287 -1.82 19.67 -9.30
C GLU A 287 -1.41 19.63 -7.82
N GLU A 288 -1.37 18.43 -7.23
CA GLU A 288 -0.99 18.20 -5.82
C GLU A 288 0.52 18.34 -5.54
N ARG A 289 1.38 18.33 -6.58
CA ARG A 289 2.82 18.62 -6.45
C ARG A 289 3.14 20.12 -6.53
N GLY A 290 2.21 20.95 -7.02
CA GLY A 290 2.39 22.40 -7.15
C GLY A 290 2.03 23.20 -5.90
N VAL A 291 1.50 22.56 -4.85
CA VAL A 291 1.03 23.20 -3.60
C VAL A 291 2.05 23.06 -2.45
N GLY A 292 3.32 22.82 -2.77
CA GLY A 292 4.39 22.58 -1.79
C GLY A 292 5.58 23.50 -1.93
#